data_AF-A0AAD8FEU8-F1
#
_entry.id   AF-A0AAD8FEU8-F1
#
_cell.length_a   1.000
_cell.length_b   1.000
_cell.length_c   1.000
_cell.angle_alpha   90.00
_cell.angle_beta   90.00
_cell.angle_gamma   90.00
#
_symmetry.space_group_name_H-M   'P 1'
#
loop_
_entity.id
_entity.type
_entity.pdbx_description
1 polymer ?
#
loop_
_entity_poly.entity_id
_entity_poly.type
_entity_poly.pdbx_seq_one_letter_code
_entity_poly.pdbx_strand_id
1 'polypeptide(L)' 'AVQWRYNATNLSPPEEDSTITVTYNDGHWSDPYFDCGGGNIWMMTYTVPFFGYKNGTFKFK' A
#
# COMPACT_ATOMS: atom_id res chain seq x y z
N ALA A 1 8.84 6.62 22.63
CA ALA A 1 8.02 7.60 21.88
C ALA A 1 8.25 7.39 20.40
N VAL A 2 7.20 7.33 19.58
CA VAL A 2 7.32 7.19 18.12
C VAL A 2 7.71 8.56 17.56
N GLN A 3 8.83 8.66 16.86
CA GLN A 3 9.25 9.90 16.19
C GLN A 3 8.97 9.77 14.69
N TRP A 4 8.00 10.54 14.22
CA TRP A 4 7.67 10.63 12.80
C TRP A 4 8.79 11.34 12.04
N ARG A 5 9.31 10.72 10.97
CA ARG A 5 10.27 11.36 10.07
C ARG A 5 9.51 12.02 8.92
N TYR A 6 9.61 13.34 8.82
CA TYR A 6 8.97 14.10 7.75
C TYR A 6 9.98 14.42 6.64
N ASN A 7 9.50 14.46 5.39
CA ASN A 7 10.30 14.95 4.28
C ASN A 7 10.40 16.50 4.36
N ALA A 8 11.56 17.01 4.75
CA ALA A 8 11.80 18.45 4.92
C ALA A 8 11.83 19.26 3.61
N THR A 9 11.92 18.60 2.44
CA THR A 9 11.85 19.29 1.14
C THR A 9 10.43 19.39 0.58
N ASN A 10 9.46 18.69 1.17
CA ASN A 10 8.07 18.80 0.75
C ASN A 10 7.46 20.06 1.39
N LEU A 11 7.07 21.03 0.56
CA LEU A 11 6.45 22.28 0.99
C LEU A 11 4.94 22.15 1.25
N SER A 12 4.34 21.00 0.87
CA SER A 12 2.93 20.75 1.15
C SER A 12 2.73 20.34 2.62
N PRO A 13 1.66 20.81 3.29
CA PRO A 13 1.34 20.37 4.63
C PRO A 13 1.09 18.85 4.64
N PRO A 14 1.39 18.15 5.75
CA PRO A 14 1.03 16.75 5.91
C PRO A 14 -0.47 16.58 5.67
N GLU A 15 -0.82 15.66 4.77
CA GLU A 15 -2.21 15.34 4.47
C GLU A 15 -2.65 14.20 5.38
N GLU A 16 -3.61 14.47 6.29
CA GLU A 16 -4.36 13.39 6.94
C GLU A 16 -5.29 12.76 5.91
N ASP A 17 -4.91 11.57 5.45
CA ASP A 17 -5.72 10.75 4.53
C ASP A 17 -6.61 9.83 5.37
N SER A 18 -7.92 10.08 5.33
CA SER A 18 -8.88 9.48 6.26
C SER A 18 -9.44 8.13 5.82
N THR A 19 -9.08 7.58 4.65
CA THR A 19 -9.77 6.35 4.24
C THR A 19 -8.93 5.41 3.38
N ILE A 20 -8.17 4.53 4.04
CA ILE A 20 -7.81 3.23 3.46
C ILE A 20 -9.08 2.38 3.50
N THR A 21 -9.92 2.46 2.46
CA THR A 21 -11.12 1.62 2.31
C THR A 21 -10.74 0.29 1.67
N VAL A 22 -9.96 -0.52 2.38
CA VAL A 22 -9.55 -1.84 1.89
C VAL A 22 -10.10 -2.92 2.79
N THR A 23 -10.89 -3.82 2.22
CA THR A 23 -11.39 -5.01 2.89
C THR A 23 -10.63 -6.25 2.45
N TYR A 24 -10.83 -7.35 3.18
CA TYR A 24 -10.24 -8.62 2.78
C TYR A 24 -10.66 -9.03 1.37
N ASN A 25 -11.88 -8.70 0.91
CA ASN A 25 -12.38 -9.19 -0.38
C ASN A 25 -11.85 -8.43 -1.60
N ASP A 26 -11.13 -7.32 -1.40
CA ASP A 26 -10.62 -6.49 -2.50
C ASP A 26 -9.28 -7.00 -3.05
N GLY A 27 -8.75 -8.06 -2.46
CA GLY A 27 -7.47 -8.65 -2.81
C GLY A 27 -7.56 -9.83 -3.75
N HIS A 28 -6.42 -10.16 -4.34
CA HIS A 28 -6.25 -11.34 -5.18
C HIS A 28 -5.00 -12.12 -4.79
N TRP A 29 -5.12 -13.45 -4.82
CA TRP A 29 -3.99 -14.35 -4.73
C TRP A 29 -3.32 -14.48 -6.10
N SER A 30 -1.99 -14.45 -6.12
CA SER A 30 -1.24 -14.91 -7.29
C SER A 30 -1.38 -16.42 -7.43
N ASP A 31 -1.18 -16.93 -8.65
CA ASP A 31 -0.84 -18.34 -8.80
C ASP A 31 0.50 -18.63 -8.08
N PRO A 32 0.74 -19.87 -7.63
CA PRO A 32 2.01 -20.25 -7.05
C PRO A 32 3.15 -20.00 -8.04
N TYR A 33 4.19 -19.28 -7.59
CA TYR A 33 5.39 -19.03 -8.38
C TYR A 33 6.65 -19.26 -7.56
N PHE A 34 7.75 -19.54 -8.25
CA PHE A 34 9.06 -19.70 -7.62
C PHE A 34 9.76 -18.34 -7.55
N ASP A 35 10.06 -17.88 -6.34
CA ASP A 35 10.63 -16.55 -6.10
C ASP A 35 12.17 -16.58 -6.20
N CYS A 36 12.67 -16.37 -7.43
CA CYS A 36 14.09 -16.28 -7.75
C CYS A 36 14.67 -14.91 -7.34
N GLY A 37 15.48 -14.86 -6.28
CA GLY A 37 16.20 -13.64 -5.86
C GLY A 37 15.90 -13.18 -4.43
N GLY A 38 14.90 -13.77 -3.78
CA GLY A 38 14.67 -13.69 -2.34
C GLY A 38 15.14 -14.98 -1.65
N GLY A 39 14.19 -15.89 -1.39
CA GLY A 39 14.40 -17.12 -0.64
C GLY A 39 14.61 -18.39 -1.48
N ASN A 40 14.42 -18.34 -2.80
CA ASN A 40 14.41 -19.51 -3.69
C ASN A 40 13.40 -20.58 -3.22
N ILE A 41 12.17 -20.15 -2.97
CA ILE A 41 11.06 -20.99 -2.50
C ILE A 41 9.82 -20.78 -3.37
N TRP A 42 8.92 -21.76 -3.33
CA TRP A 42 7.58 -21.61 -3.86
C TRP A 42 6.76 -20.68 -2.96
N MET A 43 6.11 -19.69 -3.56
CA MET A 43 5.39 -18.65 -2.84
C MET A 43 4.05 -18.34 -3.51
N MET A 44 3.14 -17.79 -2.73
CA MET A 44 1.84 -17.31 -3.17
C MET A 44 1.58 -15.97 -2.47
N THR A 45 1.20 -14.94 -3.24
CA THR A 45 1.15 -13.57 -2.72
C THR A 45 -0.29 -13.05 -2.76
N TYR A 46 -0.78 -12.58 -1.61
CA TYR A 46 -2.04 -11.84 -1.54
C TYR A 46 -1.78 -10.36 -1.76
N THR A 47 -2.35 -9.80 -2.83
CA THR A 47 -2.14 -8.39 -3.20
C THR A 47 -3.46 -7.66 -3.16
N VAL A 48 -3.47 -6.49 -2.52
CA VAL A 48 -4.66 -5.62 -2.43
C VAL A 48 -4.26 -4.20 -2.80
N PRO A 49 -4.93 -3.55 -3.76
CA PRO A 49 -4.70 -2.14 -4.03
C PRO A 49 -5.26 -1.29 -2.87
N PHE A 50 -4.51 -0.28 -2.45
CA PHE A 50 -5.04 0.77 -1.57
C PHE A 50 -5.11 2.08 -2.34
N PHE A 51 -6.20 2.82 -2.12
CA PHE A 51 -6.44 4.11 -2.74
C PHE A 51 -6.49 5.18 -1.66
N GLY A 52 -5.89 6.34 -1.93
CA GLY A 52 -6.18 7.54 -1.17
C GLY A 52 -7.53 8.09 -1.63
N TYR A 53 -8.41 8.44 -0.70
CA TYR A 53 -9.70 9.04 -1.01
C TYR A 53 -9.67 10.51 -0.59
N LYS A 54 -9.65 11.42 -1.58
CA LYS A 54 -9.64 12.87 -1.33
C LYS A 54 -10.64 13.57 -2.25
N ASN A 55 -11.46 14.46 -1.68
CA ASN A 55 -12.40 15.30 -2.42
C ASN A 55 -13.28 14.50 -3.40
N GLY A 56 -13.81 13.34 -2.98
CA GLY A 56 -14.71 12.54 -3.81
C GLY A 56 -14.04 11.70 -4.89
N THR A 57 -12.71 11.72 -5.00
CA THR A 57 -11.97 11.01 -6.05
C THR A 57 -10.91 10.07 -5.45
N PHE A 58 -10.82 8.86 -6.02
CA PHE A 58 -9.75 7.92 -5.69
C PHE A 58 -8.46 8.29 -6.43
N LYS A 59 -7.34 8.28 -5.73
CA LYS A 59 -6.01 8.44 -6.35
C LYS A 59 -5.13 7.25 -5.99
N PHE A 60 -4.39 6.75 -6.99
CA PHE A 60 -3.26 5.86 -6.76
C PHE A 60 -2.19 6.65 -6.00
N LYS A 61 -1.76 6.11 -4.87
CA LYS A 61 -0.70 6.68 -4.05
C LYS A 61 0.64 6.02 -4.39
#